data_AF-A0A6B3ET77-F1
#
_entry.id   AF-A0A6B3ET77-F1
#
_cell.length_a   1.000
_cell.length_b   1.000
_cell.length_c   1.000
_cell.angle_alpha   90.00
_cell.angle_beta   90.00
_cell.angle_gamma   90.00
#
_symmetry.space_group_name_H-M   'P 1'
#
loop_
_entity.id
_entity.type
_entity.pdbx_description
1 polymer ?
#
loop_
_entity_poly.entity_id
_entity_poly.type
_entity_poly.pdbx_seq_one_letter_code
_entity_poly.pdbx_strand_id
1 'polypeptide(L)'
;SKPTSGNACYAAAKAAAEAWTLALADSFRKAGGEAGPSAAAAILVVKALVNDAMRAERPSAKFSGFTDVKDLAEAVAGVWERPAQEVNGQRLWLTKKP
;
A
#
# COMPACT_ATOMS: atom_id res chain seq x y z
N SER A 1 8.72 -8.62 7.11
CA SER A 1 8.05 -8.61 8.43
C SER A 1 9.03 -9.10 9.50
N LYS A 2 8.82 -8.75 10.77
CA LYS A 2 9.51 -9.36 11.93
C LYS A 2 8.44 -10.02 12.80
N PRO A 3 8.10 -11.30 12.55
CA PRO A 3 7.02 -11.97 13.26
C PRO A 3 7.32 -12.15 14.75
N THR A 4 6.29 -12.00 15.57
CA THR A 4 6.28 -12.37 17.00
C THR A 4 5.04 -13.22 17.27
N SER A 5 5.00 -13.93 18.40
CA SER A 5 3.81 -14.70 18.77
C SER A 5 2.53 -13.85 18.79
N GLY A 6 2.63 -12.60 19.24
CA GLY A 6 1.50 -11.67 19.32
C GLY A 6 1.02 -11.10 17.98
N ASN A 7 1.81 -11.18 16.90
CA ASN A 7 1.42 -10.62 15.60
C ASN A 7 1.37 -11.67 14.47
N ALA A 8 1.65 -12.95 14.76
CA ALA A 8 1.82 -14.00 13.75
C ALA A 8 0.64 -14.10 12.78
N CYS A 9 -0.59 -14.17 13.30
CA CYS A 9 -1.80 -14.26 12.45
C CYS A 9 -1.95 -13.02 11.55
N TYR A 10 -1.76 -11.81 12.10
CA TYR A 10 -1.86 -10.57 11.34
C TYR A 10 -0.76 -10.47 10.27
N ALA A 11 0.48 -10.80 10.62
CA ALA A 11 1.62 -10.78 9.72
C ALA A 11 1.47 -11.81 8.59
N ALA A 12 0.96 -13.01 8.90
CA ALA A 12 0.69 -14.04 7.91
C ALA A 12 -0.39 -13.61 6.91
N ALA A 13 -1.50 -13.06 7.40
CA ALA A 13 -2.57 -12.54 6.54
C ALA A 13 -2.08 -11.42 5.61
N LYS A 14 -1.27 -10.48 6.13
CA LYS A 14 -0.66 -9.43 5.31
C LYS A 14 0.31 -9.99 4.26
N ALA A 15 1.17 -10.93 4.66
CA ALA A 15 2.09 -11.58 3.74
C ALA A 15 1.36 -12.33 2.62
N ALA A 16 0.27 -13.03 2.93
CA ALA A 16 -0.56 -13.71 1.95
C ALA A 16 -1.21 -12.73 0.95
N ALA A 17 -1.75 -11.62 1.43
CA ALA A 17 -2.33 -10.58 0.58
C ALA A 17 -1.28 -9.94 -0.35
N GLU A 18 -0.08 -9.66 0.15
CA GLU A 18 1.02 -9.15 -0.67
C GLU A 18 1.44 -10.18 -1.73
N ALA A 19 1.60 -11.45 -1.34
CA ALA A 19 1.98 -12.52 -2.26
C ALA A 19 0.97 -12.68 -3.41
N TRP A 20 -0.32 -12.66 -3.10
CA TRP A 20 -1.37 -12.72 -4.11
C TRP A 20 -1.35 -11.50 -5.05
N THR A 21 -1.17 -10.30 -4.51
CA THR A 21 -1.11 -9.06 -5.31
C THR A 21 0.09 -9.07 -6.28
N LEU A 22 1.24 -9.57 -5.83
CA LEU A 22 2.44 -9.69 -6.67
C LEU A 22 2.31 -10.80 -7.72
N ALA A 23 1.62 -11.90 -7.40
CA ALA A 23 1.30 -12.92 -8.39
C ALA A 23 0.34 -12.39 -9.47
N LEU A 24 -0.63 -11.55 -9.10
CA LEU A 24 -1.49 -10.86 -10.05
C LEU A 24 -0.69 -9.91 -10.94
N ALA A 25 0.22 -9.12 -10.36
CA ALA A 25 1.11 -8.25 -11.12
C ALA A 25 1.97 -9.02 -12.13
N ASP A 26 2.49 -10.18 -11.73
CA ASP A 26 3.23 -11.09 -12.61
C ASP A 26 2.38 -11.55 -13.80
N SER A 27 1.10 -11.87 -13.56
CA SER A 27 0.17 -12.25 -14.63
C SER A 27 -0.08 -11.12 -15.63
N PHE A 28 -0.21 -9.87 -15.16
CA PHE A 28 -0.37 -8.70 -16.04
C PHE A 28 0.88 -8.44 -16.88
N ARG A 29 2.07 -8.63 -16.30
CA ARG A 29 3.33 -8.53 -17.05
C ARG A 29 3.39 -9.57 -18.17
N LYS A 30 3.01 -10.82 -17.89
CA LYS A 30 2.97 -11.90 -18.89
C LYS A 30 1.95 -11.63 -19.99
N ALA A 31 0.76 -11.15 -19.63
CA ALA A 31 -0.29 -10.82 -20.59
C ALA A 31 0.09 -9.66 -21.53
N GLY A 32 0.92 -8.72 -21.06
CA GLY A 32 1.36 -7.56 -21.83
C GLY A 32 2.44 -7.82 -22.89
N GLY A 33 3.17 -8.94 -22.80
CA GLY A 33 4.25 -9.26 -23.73
C GLY A 33 5.32 -8.14 -23.84
N GLU A 34 5.85 -7.93 -25.05
CA GLU A 34 6.86 -6.90 -25.35
C GLU A 34 6.36 -5.46 -25.13
N ALA A 35 5.04 -5.22 -25.21
CA ALA A 35 4.45 -3.91 -24.96
C ALA A 35 4.36 -3.57 -23.46
N GLY A 36 4.59 -4.55 -22.58
CA GLY A 36 4.44 -4.41 -21.15
C GLY A 36 2.98 -4.43 -20.68
N PRO A 37 2.76 -4.48 -19.35
CA PRO A 37 1.42 -4.60 -18.78
C PRO A 37 0.50 -3.40 -19.11
N SER A 38 -0.73 -3.67 -19.52
CA SER A 38 -1.80 -2.67 -19.65
C SER A 38 -2.57 -2.42 -18.35
N ALA A 39 -2.34 -3.25 -17.32
CA ALA A 39 -2.95 -3.16 -16.00
C ALA A 39 -1.90 -3.32 -14.91
N ALA A 40 -2.17 -2.79 -13.73
CA ALA A 40 -1.25 -2.86 -12.59
C ALA A 40 -1.94 -3.44 -11.35
N ALA A 41 -1.20 -4.27 -10.61
CA ALA A 41 -1.53 -4.62 -9.23
C ALA A 41 -0.43 -4.08 -8.31
N ALA A 42 -0.80 -3.30 -7.30
CA ALA A 42 0.14 -2.61 -6.41
C ALA A 42 -0.32 -2.67 -4.95
N ILE A 43 0.63 -2.46 -4.04
CA ILE A 43 0.41 -2.50 -2.59
C ILE A 43 0.69 -1.11 -2.03
N LEU A 44 -0.32 -0.44 -1.47
CA LEU A 44 -0.12 0.82 -0.75
C LEU A 44 0.19 0.51 0.72
N VAL A 45 1.36 0.96 1.18
CA VAL A 45 1.87 0.65 2.52
C VAL A 45 1.68 1.85 3.43
N VAL A 46 0.85 1.68 4.46
CA VAL A 46 0.60 2.64 5.55
C VAL A 46 0.98 2.03 6.89
N LYS A 47 1.36 2.87 7.86
CA LYS A 47 1.61 2.45 9.24
C LYS A 47 0.32 2.48 10.07
N ALA A 48 -0.38 3.60 10.02
CA ALA A 48 -1.64 3.86 10.67
C ALA A 48 -2.32 5.04 9.97
N LEU A 49 -3.63 5.20 10.15
CA LEU A 49 -4.40 6.29 9.55
C LEU A 49 -4.85 7.29 10.62
N VAL A 50 -4.94 8.56 10.22
CA VAL A 50 -5.52 9.64 11.03
C VAL A 50 -6.51 10.43 10.20
N ASN A 51 -7.56 10.93 10.84
CA ASN A 51 -8.55 11.82 10.24
C ASN A 51 -8.82 13.02 11.18
N ASP A 52 -9.60 13.98 10.70
CA ASP A 52 -9.89 15.21 11.43
C ASP A 52 -10.61 14.94 12.78
N ALA A 53 -11.50 13.94 12.83
CA ALA A 53 -12.22 13.58 14.06
C ALA A 53 -11.28 13.04 15.15
N MET A 54 -10.34 12.15 14.79
CA MET A 54 -9.33 11.63 15.72
C MET A 54 -8.45 12.74 16.29
N ARG A 55 -8.11 13.76 15.48
CA ARG A 55 -7.33 14.93 15.93
C ARG A 55 -8.14 15.81 16.88
N ALA A 56 -9.43 16.00 16.60
CA ALA A 56 -10.32 16.76 17.47
C ALA A 56 -10.53 16.07 18.84
N GLU A 57 -10.66 14.74 18.85
CA GLU A 57 -10.80 13.96 20.10
C GLU A 57 -9.51 13.91 20.93
N ARG A 58 -8.34 13.95 20.27
CA ARG A 58 -7.02 13.81 20.92
C ARG A 58 -6.05 14.91 20.45
N PRO A 59 -6.30 16.18 20.78
CA PRO A 59 -5.54 17.31 20.23
C PRO A 59 -4.06 17.32 20.65
N SER A 60 -3.71 16.67 21.76
CA SER A 60 -2.33 16.53 22.23
C SER A 60 -1.59 15.29 21.68
N ALA A 61 -2.27 14.40 20.95
CA ALA A 61 -1.64 13.20 20.39
C ALA A 61 -0.77 13.56 19.17
N LYS A 62 0.45 13.01 19.13
CA LYS A 62 1.44 13.34 18.08
C LYS A 62 1.17 12.67 16.72
N PHE A 63 0.33 11.63 16.67
CA PHE A 63 0.05 10.82 15.47
C PHE A 63 1.30 10.48 14.62
N SER A 64 2.42 10.19 15.29
CA SER A 64 3.73 10.12 14.62
C SER A 64 3.81 8.97 13.61
N GLY A 65 3.99 9.34 12.34
CA GLY A 65 4.03 8.44 11.19
C GLY A 65 2.68 7.87 10.78
N PHE A 66 1.58 8.47 11.22
CA PHE A 66 0.25 8.15 10.70
C PHE A 66 0.08 8.89 9.36
N THR A 67 -0.57 8.24 8.41
CA THR A 67 -0.94 8.82 7.11
C THR A 67 -2.32 9.48 7.24
N ASP A 68 -2.47 10.71 6.77
CA ASP A 68 -3.79 11.33 6.75
C ASP A 68 -4.67 10.61 5.71
N VAL A 69 -5.95 10.42 6.01
CA VAL A 69 -6.88 9.77 5.07
C VAL A 69 -7.04 10.58 3.77
N LYS A 70 -6.83 11.90 3.81
CA LYS A 70 -6.80 12.75 2.62
C LYS A 70 -5.59 12.43 1.75
N ASP A 71 -4.41 12.29 2.36
CA ASP A 71 -3.18 11.89 1.65
C ASP A 71 -3.32 10.48 1.05
N LEU A 72 -3.98 9.56 1.77
CA LEU A 72 -4.28 8.22 1.23
C LEU A 72 -5.20 8.31 0.01
N ALA A 73 -6.26 9.12 0.06
CA ALA A 73 -7.18 9.29 -1.05
C ALA A 73 -6.47 9.89 -2.27
N GLU A 74 -5.64 10.90 -2.08
CA GLU A 74 -4.82 11.50 -3.13
C GLU A 74 -3.85 10.47 -3.73
N ALA A 75 -3.17 9.69 -2.90
CA ALA A 75 -2.26 8.65 -3.37
C ALA A 75 -2.98 7.56 -4.19
N VAL A 76 -4.19 7.17 -3.78
CA VAL A 76 -5.01 6.20 -4.53
C VAL A 76 -5.48 6.78 -5.86
N ALA A 77 -5.94 8.04 -5.89
CA ALA A 77 -6.33 8.69 -7.13
C ALA A 77 -5.12 8.85 -8.08
N GLY A 78 -3.97 9.24 -7.55
CA GLY A 78 -2.75 9.47 -8.31
C GLY A 78 -2.14 8.22 -8.96
N VAL A 79 -2.56 6.99 -8.58
CA VAL A 79 -2.08 5.79 -9.29
C VAL A 79 -2.58 5.71 -10.73
N TRP A 80 -3.72 6.33 -11.04
CA TRP A 80 -4.32 6.32 -12.37
C TRP A 80 -3.62 7.26 -13.35
N GLU A 81 -2.88 8.24 -12.82
CA GLU A 81 -2.09 9.20 -13.61
C GLU A 81 -0.72 8.65 -14.00
N ARG A 82 -0.41 7.41 -13.63
CA ARG A 82 0.91 6.79 -13.83
C ARG A 82 0.82 5.61 -14.81
N PRO A 83 1.84 5.39 -15.66
CA PRO A 83 1.88 4.22 -16.52
C PRO A 83 1.77 2.92 -15.71
N ALA A 84 0.99 1.96 -16.22
CA ALA A 84 0.80 0.66 -15.55
C ALA A 84 2.14 -0.06 -15.32
N GLN A 85 3.10 0.09 -16.23
CA GLN A 85 4.46 -0.45 -16.14
C GLN A 85 5.22 0.06 -14.90
N GLU A 86 4.97 1.31 -14.47
CA GLU A 86 5.63 1.91 -13.30
C GLU A 86 4.95 1.55 -11.97
N VAL A 87 3.67 1.17 -12.02
CA VAL A 87 2.86 0.87 -10.83
C VAL A 87 2.82 -0.62 -10.55
N ASN A 88 2.82 -1.45 -11.60
CA ASN A 88 2.62 -2.88 -11.48
C ASN A 88 3.72 -3.55 -10.63
N GLY A 89 3.30 -4.36 -9.66
CA GLY A 89 4.17 -5.09 -8.74
C GLY A 89 4.85 -4.22 -7.67
N GLN A 90 4.52 -2.93 -7.59
CA GLN A 90 5.18 -2.03 -6.65
C GLN A 90 4.54 -2.04 -5.27
N ARG A 91 5.41 -1.79 -4.26
CA ARG A 91 5.00 -1.32 -2.94
C ARG A 91 5.12 0.20 -2.92
N LEU A 92 3.98 0.88 -2.90
CA LEU A 92 3.88 2.34 -2.82
C LEU A 92 3.82 2.76 -1.35
N TRP A 93 4.93 3.31 -0.86
CA TRP A 93 5.08 3.64 0.56
C TRP A 93 4.52 5.03 0.85
N LEU A 94 3.51 5.11 1.72
CA LEU A 94 2.99 6.37 2.29
C LEU A 94 3.58 6.65 3.68
N THR A 95 4.71 5.98 3.95
CA THR A 95 5.50 6.10 5.16
C THR A 95 6.98 6.10 4.78
N LYS A 96 7.88 6.39 5.73
CA LYS A 96 9.31 6.11 5.52
C LYS A 96 9.50 4.62 5.18
N LYS A 97 10.34 4.34 4.18
CA LYS A 97 10.72 2.97 3.82
C LYS A 97 11.50 2.34 4.99
N PRO A 98 11.28 1.05 5.26
CA PRO A 98 11.98 0.32 6.32
C PRO A 98 13.46 0.09 6.02
#